data_AF-A0A941YN76-F1
#
_entry.id   AF-A0A941YN76-F1
#
_cell.length_a   1.000
_cell.length_b   1.000
_cell.length_c   1.000
_cell.angle_alpha   90.00
_cell.angle_beta   90.00
_cell.angle_gamma   90.00
#
_symmetry.space_group_name_H-M   'P 1'
#
loop_
_entity.id
_entity.type
_entity.pdbx_description
1 polymer ?
#
loop_
_entity_poly.entity_id
_entity_poly.type
_entity_poly.pdbx_seq_one_letter_code
_entity_poly.pdbx_strand_id
1 'polypeptide(L)'
;MCSLALLLACVFSIGAWAQGAPPTTPPAESPAARSAATKGSKAGAPPAKAPARPEWRDTTGYRFPAVGKTVTDMQNAAHAMRLREYCADARVKDVFVRERLERFSAITGRKETCRTLLDY
;
A
#
# COMPACT_ATOMS: atom_id res chain seq x y z
N MET A 1 10.58 -31.85 -43.79
CA MET A 1 11.75 -31.70 -42.88
C MET A 1 12.05 -30.23 -42.60
N CYS A 2 11.06 -29.46 -42.12
CA CYS A 2 11.21 -28.03 -41.81
C CYS A 2 10.41 -27.63 -40.55
N SER A 3 10.18 -28.57 -39.62
CA SER A 3 9.40 -28.34 -38.40
C SER A 3 10.18 -28.57 -37.10
N LEU A 4 11.46 -28.96 -37.19
CA LEU A 4 12.29 -29.23 -36.01
C LEU A 4 13.17 -28.03 -35.59
N ALA A 5 13.38 -27.06 -36.49
CA ALA A 5 14.26 -25.91 -36.24
C ALA A 5 13.60 -24.77 -35.44
N LEU A 6 12.27 -24.75 -35.33
CA LEU A 6 11.55 -23.68 -34.62
C LEU A 6 11.46 -23.90 -33.10
N LEU A 7 11.75 -25.11 -32.62
CA LEU A 7 11.64 -25.47 -31.19
C LEU A 7 12.92 -25.18 -30.37
N LEU A 8 14.04 -24.83 -31.01
CA LEU A 8 15.30 -24.55 -30.30
C LEU A 8 15.54 -23.06 -29.99
N ALA A 9 14.73 -22.15 -30.53
CA ALA A 9 14.94 -20.70 -30.40
C ALA A 9 14.27 -20.05 -29.17
N CYS A 10 13.32 -20.73 -28.50
CA CYS A 10 12.63 -20.18 -27.33
C CYS A 10 13.30 -20.46 -25.98
N VAL A 11 14.44 -21.17 -25.96
CA VAL A 11 15.10 -21.61 -24.71
C VAL A 11 16.24 -20.66 -24.26
N PHE A 12 16.56 -19.63 -25.04
CA PHE A 12 17.72 -18.75 -24.79
C PHE A 12 17.38 -17.32 -24.32
N SER A 13 16.24 -17.11 -23.65
CA SER A 13 15.93 -15.83 -22.97
C SER A 13 16.15 -15.87 -21.45
N ILE A 14 16.83 -16.90 -20.94
CA ILE A 14 17.20 -16.99 -19.53
C ILE A 14 18.63 -16.48 -19.37
N GLY A 15 18.79 -15.19 -19.05
CA GLY A 15 20.07 -14.70 -18.54
C GLY A 15 20.32 -13.22 -18.79
N ALA A 16 19.91 -12.36 -17.86
CA ALA A 16 20.65 -11.18 -17.41
C ALA A 16 19.85 -10.36 -16.39
N TRP A 17 19.53 -10.94 -15.23
CA TRP A 17 19.26 -10.14 -14.03
C TRP A 17 20.50 -10.21 -13.14
N ALA A 18 21.54 -9.48 -13.53
CA ALA A 18 22.62 -9.11 -12.61
C ALA A 18 22.06 -8.05 -11.64
N GLN A 19 21.41 -8.50 -10.56
CA GLN A 19 20.99 -7.62 -9.48
C GLN A 19 22.21 -7.28 -8.65
N GLY A 20 22.80 -6.12 -8.90
CA GLY A 20 23.74 -5.49 -7.98
C GLY A 20 23.04 -5.24 -6.64
N ALA A 21 23.52 -5.89 -5.59
CA ALA A 21 23.04 -5.65 -4.24
C ALA A 21 23.43 -4.23 -3.80
N PRO A 22 22.48 -3.36 -3.38
CA PRO A 22 22.82 -2.12 -2.71
C PRO A 22 23.36 -2.43 -1.30
N PRO A 23 24.37 -1.67 -0.80
CA PRO A 23 24.82 -1.82 0.57
C PRO A 23 23.70 -1.48 1.55
N THR A 24 23.34 -2.44 2.40
CA THR A 24 22.41 -2.27 3.52
C THR A 24 23.01 -1.34 4.57
N THR A 25 22.61 -0.08 4.55
CA THR A 25 22.73 0.81 5.71
C THR A 25 21.51 0.57 6.62
N PRO A 26 21.70 0.27 7.92
CA PRO A 26 20.57 0.12 8.84
C PRO A 26 19.83 1.46 8.98
N PRO A 27 18.48 1.49 8.96
CA PRO A 27 17.73 2.71 9.24
C PRO A 27 17.93 3.09 10.71
N ALA A 28 18.52 4.27 10.92
CA ALA A 28 18.52 4.95 12.19
C ALA A 28 17.08 5.18 12.65
N GLU A 29 16.78 4.70 13.85
CA GLU A 29 15.52 4.90 14.55
C GLU A 29 15.26 6.40 14.72
N SER A 30 14.15 6.89 14.13
CA SER A 30 13.77 8.31 14.22
C SER A 30 12.78 8.48 15.39
N PRO A 31 13.12 9.21 16.46
CA PRO A 31 12.31 9.27 17.69
C PRO A 31 11.08 10.18 17.62
N ALA A 32 10.54 10.44 16.43
CA ALA A 32 9.38 11.32 16.25
C ALA A 32 8.04 10.57 16.11
N ALA A 33 7.94 9.38 16.68
CA ALA A 33 6.67 8.81 17.14
C ALA A 33 6.30 9.44 18.49
N ARG A 34 6.03 10.75 18.51
CA ARG A 34 5.40 11.41 19.66
C ARG A 34 4.92 12.79 19.24
N SER A 35 3.67 12.88 18.83
CA SER A 35 2.71 13.97 19.16
C SER A 35 1.54 13.94 18.20
N ALA A 36 0.65 12.96 18.40
CA ALA A 36 -0.73 13.08 17.96
C ALA A 36 -1.58 13.48 19.18
N ALA A 37 -2.48 14.44 18.93
CA ALA A 37 -3.54 14.97 19.78
C ALA A 37 -3.16 16.03 20.84
N THR A 38 -3.51 17.28 20.55
CA THR A 38 -4.47 18.00 21.40
C THR A 38 -5.31 18.95 20.53
N LYS A 39 -6.63 18.75 20.57
CA LYS A 39 -7.64 19.67 20.05
C LYS A 39 -7.56 20.99 20.82
N GLY A 40 -7.45 22.10 20.10
CA GLY A 40 -7.60 23.44 20.64
C GLY A 40 -7.87 24.40 19.50
N SER A 41 -9.15 24.59 19.17
CA SER A 41 -9.57 25.59 18.21
C SER A 41 -9.29 26.98 18.81
N LYS A 42 -8.26 27.66 18.31
CA LYS A 42 -8.12 29.11 18.41
C LYS A 42 -8.17 29.67 17.00
N ALA A 43 -9.17 30.51 16.75
CA ALA A 43 -9.19 31.39 15.59
C ALA A 43 -7.97 32.31 15.63
N GLY A 44 -7.31 32.49 14.49
CA GLY A 44 -6.29 33.52 14.30
C GLY A 44 -4.88 33.01 14.00
N ALA A 45 -4.70 32.33 12.86
CA ALA A 45 -3.48 32.40 12.05
C ALA A 45 -3.81 31.87 10.64
N PRO A 46 -3.36 32.52 9.55
CA PRO A 46 -3.46 31.91 8.23
C PRO A 46 -2.76 30.56 8.25
N PRO A 47 -3.31 29.52 7.59
CA PRO A 47 -2.70 28.20 7.58
C PRO A 47 -1.27 28.34 7.04
N ALA A 48 -0.30 27.82 7.80
CA ALA A 48 1.07 27.74 7.35
C ALA A 48 1.10 27.08 5.97
N LYS A 49 1.80 27.70 5.02
CA LYS A 49 1.87 27.21 3.64
C LYS A 49 2.36 25.76 3.68
N ALA A 50 1.52 24.84 3.19
CA ALA A 50 1.88 23.43 3.11
C ALA A 50 3.24 23.32 2.38
N PRO A 51 4.13 22.40 2.82
CA PRO A 51 5.42 22.23 2.19
C PRO A 51 5.25 22.01 0.68
N ALA A 52 6.11 22.64 -0.11
CA ALA A 52 6.08 22.47 -1.56
C ALA A 52 6.20 20.98 -1.90
N ARG A 53 5.25 20.45 -2.66
CA ARG A 53 5.37 19.08 -3.13
C ARG A 53 6.52 18.98 -4.14
N PRO A 54 7.29 17.88 -4.12
CA PRO A 54 8.24 17.57 -5.17
C PRO A 54 7.58 17.58 -6.55
N GLU A 55 8.33 17.95 -7.59
CA GLU A 55 7.85 18.04 -8.97
C GLU A 55 7.27 16.71 -9.48
N TRP A 56 7.91 15.57 -9.19
CA TRP A 56 7.39 14.23 -9.56
C TRP A 56 6.05 13.86 -8.89
N ARG A 57 5.65 14.59 -7.84
CA ARG A 57 4.34 14.46 -7.21
C ARG A 57 3.37 15.53 -7.68
N ASP A 58 3.74 16.46 -8.56
CA ASP A 58 2.84 17.50 -9.00
C ASP A 58 1.65 16.91 -9.78
N THR A 59 0.46 17.36 -9.43
CA THR A 59 -0.83 16.94 -9.98
C THR A 59 -1.65 18.16 -10.38
N THR A 60 -1.00 19.33 -10.49
CA THR A 60 -1.59 20.53 -11.05
C THR A 60 -2.12 20.21 -12.45
N GLY A 61 -3.40 20.50 -12.71
CA GLY A 61 -4.09 20.14 -13.96
C GLY A 61 -4.87 18.81 -13.92
N TYR A 62 -4.79 18.03 -12.84
CA TYR A 62 -5.61 16.83 -12.70
C TYR A 62 -7.08 17.24 -12.49
N ARG A 63 -7.94 16.89 -13.45
CA ARG A 63 -9.35 17.31 -13.45
C ARG A 63 -10.22 16.55 -12.45
N PHE A 64 -9.76 15.40 -11.92
CA PHE A 64 -10.59 14.47 -11.14
C PHE A 64 -10.01 14.14 -9.75
N PRO A 65 -9.97 15.11 -8.82
CA PRO A 65 -9.55 14.83 -7.43
C PRO A 65 -10.55 13.93 -6.68
N ALA A 66 -11.86 14.03 -6.97
CA ALA A 66 -12.90 13.27 -6.28
C ALA A 66 -12.91 11.75 -6.62
N VAL A 67 -12.40 11.37 -7.80
CA VAL A 67 -12.27 9.95 -8.19
C VAL A 67 -11.27 9.22 -7.30
N GLY A 68 -10.31 9.94 -6.71
CA GLY A 68 -9.34 9.37 -5.78
C GLY A 68 -10.02 8.63 -4.62
N LYS A 69 -11.07 9.21 -4.02
CA LYS A 69 -11.79 8.55 -2.93
C LYS A 69 -12.47 7.27 -3.41
N THR A 70 -13.22 7.32 -4.50
CA THR A 70 -13.92 6.14 -5.04
C THR A 70 -12.94 5.04 -5.43
N VAL A 71 -11.81 5.38 -6.04
CA VAL A 71 -10.76 4.41 -6.38
C VAL A 71 -10.15 3.80 -5.12
N THR A 72 -9.86 4.62 -4.10
CA THR A 72 -9.41 4.12 -2.80
C THR A 72 -10.42 3.17 -2.17
N ASP A 73 -11.71 3.50 -2.20
CA ASP A 73 -12.77 2.64 -1.68
C ASP A 73 -12.80 1.28 -2.42
N MET A 74 -12.70 1.28 -3.75
CA MET A 74 -12.66 0.04 -4.55
C MET A 74 -11.40 -0.80 -4.28
N GLN A 75 -10.24 -0.16 -4.13
CA GLN A 75 -8.98 -0.84 -3.79
C GLN A 75 -9.05 -1.47 -2.40
N ASN A 76 -9.62 -0.75 -1.44
CA ASN A 76 -9.82 -1.24 -0.08
C ASN A 76 -10.83 -2.39 -0.06
N ALA A 77 -11.92 -2.32 -0.83
CA ALA A 77 -12.88 -3.41 -0.98
C ALA A 77 -12.22 -4.68 -1.52
N ALA A 78 -11.38 -4.56 -2.56
CA ALA A 78 -10.61 -5.70 -3.07
C ALA A 78 -9.67 -6.30 -2.01
N HIS A 79 -9.02 -5.46 -1.21
CA HIS A 79 -8.17 -5.92 -0.11
C HIS A 79 -8.97 -6.60 0.99
N ALA A 80 -10.11 -6.03 1.37
CA ALA A 80 -11.02 -6.60 2.36
C ALA A 80 -11.55 -7.96 1.94
N MET A 81 -11.94 -8.16 0.67
CA MET A 81 -12.36 -9.47 0.14
C MET A 81 -11.29 -10.54 0.33
N ARG A 82 -10.01 -10.22 0.09
CA ARG A 82 -8.91 -11.16 0.32
C ARG A 82 -8.71 -11.47 1.81
N LEU A 83 -8.85 -10.49 2.68
CA LEU A 83 -8.74 -10.71 4.13
C LEU A 83 -9.91 -11.55 4.66
N ARG A 84 -11.11 -11.40 4.10
CA ARG A 84 -12.28 -12.24 4.44
C ARG A 84 -12.00 -13.71 4.17
N GLU A 85 -11.30 -14.03 3.06
CA GLU A 85 -10.89 -15.41 2.76
C GLU A 85 -9.98 -15.97 3.86
N TYR A 86 -8.97 -15.20 4.30
CA TYR A 86 -8.09 -15.63 5.38
C TYR A 86 -8.81 -15.77 6.72
N CYS A 87 -9.80 -14.94 6.99
CA CYS A 87 -10.63 -15.05 8.19
C CYS A 87 -11.54 -16.28 8.17
N ALA A 88 -11.92 -16.78 6.99
CA ALA A 88 -12.79 -17.95 6.84
C ALA A 88 -12.01 -19.27 6.82
N ASP A 89 -10.74 -19.25 6.40
CA ASP A 89 -9.90 -20.45 6.30
C ASP A 89 -9.21 -20.79 7.63
N ALA A 90 -9.70 -21.82 8.32
CA ALA A 90 -9.14 -22.29 9.60
C ALA A 90 -7.71 -22.85 9.49
N ARG A 91 -7.20 -23.10 8.28
CA ARG A 91 -5.80 -23.52 8.07
C ARG A 91 -4.83 -22.35 8.18
N VAL A 92 -5.31 -21.12 8.05
CA VAL A 92 -4.50 -19.91 8.18
C VAL A 92 -4.33 -19.58 9.66
N LYS A 93 -3.09 -19.33 10.08
CA LYS A 93 -2.78 -19.02 11.48
C LYS A 93 -3.33 -17.65 11.88
N ASP A 94 -3.95 -17.57 13.06
CA ASP A 94 -4.53 -16.32 13.59
C ASP A 94 -3.54 -15.16 13.65
N VAL A 95 -2.27 -15.45 13.98
CA VAL A 95 -1.22 -14.42 14.04
C VAL A 95 -1.03 -13.75 12.67
N PHE A 96 -1.06 -14.54 11.58
CA PHE A 96 -0.96 -13.99 10.23
C PHE A 96 -2.18 -13.11 9.90
N VAL A 97 -3.39 -13.57 10.23
CA VAL A 97 -4.62 -12.80 9.98
C VAL A 97 -4.57 -11.48 10.75
N ARG A 98 -4.14 -11.50 12.02
CA ARG A 98 -3.98 -10.31 12.85
C ARG A 98 -3.00 -9.31 12.27
N GLU A 99 -1.80 -9.74 11.87
CA GLU A 99 -0.80 -8.85 11.25
C GLU A 99 -1.34 -8.18 9.98
N ARG A 100 -2.09 -8.93 9.17
CA ARG A 100 -2.71 -8.39 7.95
C ARG A 100 -3.82 -7.39 8.26
N LEU A 101 -4.66 -7.68 9.25
CA LEU A 101 -5.70 -6.75 9.72
C LEU A 101 -5.09 -5.47 10.32
N GLU A 102 -4.01 -5.57 11.09
CA GLU A 102 -3.31 -4.42 11.66
C GLU A 102 -2.74 -3.53 10.55
N ARG A 103 -2.14 -4.13 9.52
CA ARG A 103 -1.64 -3.37 8.38
C ARG A 103 -2.75 -2.71 7.58
N PHE A 104 -3.86 -3.40 7.37
CA PHE A 104 -5.03 -2.84 6.68
C PHE A 104 -5.69 -1.72 7.50
N SER A 105 -5.71 -1.86 8.83
CA SER A 105 -6.16 -0.82 9.76
C SER A 105 -5.32 0.44 9.63
N ALA A 106 -3.99 0.30 9.49
CA ALA A 106 -3.09 1.43 9.31
C ALA A 106 -3.30 2.15 7.96
N ILE A 107 -3.64 1.42 6.90
CA ILE A 107 -3.90 2.01 5.56
C ILE A 107 -5.23 2.76 5.55
N THR A 108 -6.27 2.18 6.16
CA THR A 108 -7.64 2.70 6.12
C THR A 108 -7.94 3.72 7.22
N GLY A 109 -7.10 3.78 8.25
CA GLY A 109 -7.30 4.63 9.43
C GLY A 109 -8.42 4.16 10.36
N ARG A 110 -8.92 2.93 10.17
CA ARG A 110 -9.97 2.32 11.00
C ARG A 110 -9.43 1.10 11.73
N LYS A 111 -10.03 0.74 12.86
CA LYS A 111 -9.71 -0.52 13.54
C LYS A 111 -10.45 -1.66 12.83
N GLU A 112 -9.71 -2.48 12.10
CA GLU A 112 -10.27 -3.57 11.31
C GLU A 112 -10.25 -4.89 12.06
N THR A 113 -11.32 -5.65 11.89
CA THR A 113 -11.51 -7.01 12.39
C THR A 113 -12.15 -7.85 11.28
N CYS A 114 -12.11 -9.18 11.38
CA CYS A 114 -12.79 -10.04 10.41
C CYS A 114 -14.28 -9.70 10.21
N ARG A 115 -14.93 -9.08 11.20
CA ARG A 115 -16.32 -8.63 11.12
C ARG A 115 -16.48 -7.32 10.34
N THR A 116 -15.69 -6.30 10.66
CA THR A 116 -15.78 -4.96 10.03
C THR A 116 -15.40 -4.99 8.56
N LEU A 117 -14.62 -6.00 8.15
CA LEU A 117 -14.33 -6.22 6.74
C LEU A 117 -15.59 -6.34 5.88
N LEU A 118 -16.74 -6.75 6.44
CA LEU A 118 -18.04 -6.87 5.74
C LEU A 118 -18.63 -5.54 5.27
N ASP A 119 -18.17 -4.42 5.84
CA ASP A 119 -18.69 -3.07 5.55
C ASP A 119 -18.01 -2.40 4.34
N TYR A 120 -17.14 -3.14 3.65
CA TYR A 120 -16.48 -2.74 2.40
C TYR A 120 -17.14 -3.39 1.19
#